data_AF-A0A9E2MIC0-F1
#
_entry.id   AF-A0A9E2MIC0-F1
#
_cell.length_a   1.000
_cell.length_b   1.000
_cell.length_c   1.000
_cell.angle_alpha   90.00
_cell.angle_beta   90.00
_cell.angle_gamma   90.00
#
_symmetry.space_group_name_H-M   'P 1'
#
loop_
_entity.id
_entity.type
_entity.pdbx_description
1 polymer ?
#
loop_
_entity_poly.entity_id
_entity_poly.type
_entity_poly.pdbx_seq_one_letter_code
_entity_poly.pdbx_strand_id
1 'polypeptide(L)' 'MTTQKSAAREILQSAFPGIPECEAENMVSIGEVQSHPPGVVLCKENTIEDAFYIILNGRVKVTKVINDDETRLL' A
#
# COMPACT_ATOMS: atom_id res chain seq x y z
N MET A 1 -6.21 4.51 -19.29
CA MET A 1 -5.64 4.88 -17.97
C MET A 1 -6.70 4.94 -16.84
N THR A 2 -8.00 4.86 -17.13
CA THR A 2 -9.10 5.03 -16.16
C THR A 2 -9.34 3.83 -15.23
N THR A 3 -8.93 2.62 -15.61
CA THR A 3 -9.29 1.37 -14.93
C THR A 3 -8.55 1.13 -13.60
N GLN A 4 -7.35 1.68 -13.43
CA GLN A 4 -6.55 1.44 -12.20
C GLN A 4 -6.99 2.32 -11.03
N LYS A 5 -7.44 3.55 -11.32
CA LYS A 5 -7.95 4.46 -10.27
C LYS A 5 -9.31 4.02 -9.73
N SER A 6 -10.19 3.48 -10.57
CA SER A 6 -11.47 2.92 -10.10
C SER A 6 -11.25 1.73 -9.16
N ALA A 7 -10.34 0.81 -9.52
CA ALA A 7 -9.98 -0.32 -8.67
C ALA A 7 -9.37 0.12 -7.32
N ALA A 8 -8.53 1.15 -7.33
CA ALA A 8 -7.96 1.71 -6.10
C ALA A 8 -9.04 2.26 -5.15
N ARG A 9 -10.05 2.96 -5.69
CA ARG A 9 -11.17 3.49 -4.90
C ARG A 9 -12.00 2.37 -4.26
N GLU A 10 -12.30 1.32 -5.02
CA GLU A 10 -13.06 0.16 -4.54
C GLU A 10 -12.32 -0.56 -3.40
N ILE A 11 -11.01 -0.77 -3.55
CA ILE A 11 -10.18 -1.40 -2.53
C ILE A 11 -10.11 -0.52 -1.28
N LEU A 12 -9.93 0.80 -1.44
CA LEU A 12 -9.96 1.76 -0.33
C LEU A 12 -11.25 1.69 0.47
N GLN A 13 -12.40 1.75 -0.21
CA GLN A 13 -13.70 1.67 0.47
C GLN A 13 -13.93 0.32 1.14
N SER A 14 -13.47 -0.78 0.54
CA SER A 14 -13.57 -2.11 1.15
C SER A 14 -12.66 -2.26 2.37
N ALA A 15 -11.45 -1.71 2.34
CA ALA A 15 -10.50 -1.78 3.44
C ALA A 15 -10.88 -0.82 4.59
N PHE A 16 -11.51 0.31 4.25
CA PHE A 16 -11.89 1.36 5.19
C PHE A 16 -13.34 1.80 4.98
N PRO A 17 -14.34 1.02 5.45
CA PRO A 17 -15.76 1.33 5.25
C PRO A 17 -16.24 2.66 5.84
N GLY A 18 -15.44 3.26 6.75
CA GLY A 18 -15.74 4.55 7.35
C GLY A 18 -15.31 5.77 6.53
N ILE A 19 -14.60 5.58 5.41
CA ILE A 19 -14.15 6.68 4.54
C ILE A 19 -15.27 7.00 3.54
N PRO A 20 -15.79 8.25 3.51
CA PRO A 20 -16.76 8.67 2.50
C PRO A 20 -16.23 8.52 1.08
N GLU A 21 -17.12 8.30 0.11
CA GLU A 21 -16.72 8.10 -1.29
C GLU A 21 -15.91 9.28 -1.86
N CYS A 22 -16.30 10.51 -1.57
CA CYS A 22 -15.57 11.71 -2.00
C CYS A 22 -14.14 11.76 -1.44
N GLU A 23 -13.94 11.30 -0.21
CA GLU A 23 -12.62 11.28 0.40
C GLU A 23 -11.75 10.16 -0.17
N ALA A 24 -12.33 8.99 -0.45
CA ALA A 24 -11.64 7.92 -1.17
C ALA A 24 -11.23 8.37 -2.59
N GLU A 25 -12.09 9.12 -3.29
CA GLU A 25 -11.74 9.72 -4.58
C GLU A 25 -10.61 10.73 -4.47
N ASN A 26 -10.65 11.60 -3.45
CA ASN A 26 -9.56 12.54 -3.18
C ASN A 26 -8.24 11.80 -2.96
N MET A 27 -8.22 10.76 -2.11
CA MET A 27 -7.02 9.95 -1.85
C MET A 27 -6.46 9.29 -3.11
N VAL A 28 -7.32 8.72 -3.96
CA VAL A 28 -6.90 8.14 -5.26
C VAL A 28 -6.45 9.21 -6.26
N SER A 29 -7.00 10.42 -6.16
CA SER A 29 -6.61 11.53 -7.04
C SER A 29 -5.19 12.01 -6.76
N ILE A 30 -4.83 12.15 -5.48
CA ILE A 30 -3.50 12.60 -5.02
C ILE A 30 -2.47 11.47 -4.96
N GLY A 31 -2.92 10.23 -4.83
CA GLY A 31 -2.06 9.05 -4.79
C GLY A 31 -1.52 8.65 -6.17
N GLU A 32 -0.40 7.95 -6.15
CA GLU A 32 0.24 7.38 -7.34
C GLU A 32 -0.01 5.88 -7.44
N VAL A 33 -0.18 5.38 -8.67
CA VAL A 33 -0.27 3.95 -8.93
C VAL A 33 1.06 3.48 -9.53
N GLN A 34 1.75 2.62 -8.79
CA GLN A 34 3.06 2.10 -9.16
C GLN A 34 3.01 0.57 -9.28
N SER A 35 3.83 0.02 -10.17
CA SER A 35 3.99 -1.43 -10.35
C SER A 35 5.46 -1.79 -10.12
N HIS A 36 5.69 -2.79 -9.28
CA HIS A 36 7.05 -3.23 -8.93
C HIS A 36 7.24 -4.71 -9.29
N PRO A 37 8.42 -5.09 -9.82
CA PRO A 37 8.76 -6.49 -9.97
C PRO A 37 8.93 -7.18 -8.61
N PRO A 38 8.83 -8.52 -8.55
CA PRO A 38 9.09 -9.27 -7.32
C PRO A 38 10.48 -8.98 -6.74
N GLY A 39 10.57 -8.86 -5.42
CA GLY A 39 11.82 -8.63 -4.69
C GLY A 39 12.15 -7.17 -4.42
N VAL A 40 11.35 -6.21 -4.92
CA VAL A 40 11.50 -4.79 -4.55
C VAL A 40 11.12 -4.58 -3.09
N VAL A 41 11.96 -3.81 -2.38
CA VAL A 41 11.70 -3.32 -1.02
C VAL A 41 10.92 -2.02 -1.14
N LEU A 42 9.68 -1.99 -0.65
CA LEU A 42 8.80 -0.80 -0.72
C LEU A 42 9.10 0.22 0.38
N CYS A 43 9.40 -0.25 1.59
CA CYS A 43 9.79 0.58 2.72
C CYS A 43 10.74 -0.23 3.62
N LYS A 44 11.48 0.48 4.49
CA LYS A 44 12.45 -0.13 5.40
C LYS A 44 12.07 0.13 6.84
N GLU A 45 12.23 -0.90 7.68
CA GLU A 45 12.09 -0.75 9.12
C GLU A 45 13.01 0.37 9.63
N ASN A 46 12.52 1.15 10.61
CA ASN A 46 13.24 2.28 11.23
C ASN A 46 13.60 3.43 10.28
N THR A 47 13.00 3.49 9.10
CA THR A 47 13.11 4.64 8.19
C THR A 47 11.91 5.55 8.35
N ILE A 48 12.12 6.87 8.26
CA ILE A 48 11.03 7.84 8.22
C ILE A 48 10.40 7.75 6.82
N GLU A 49 9.12 7.39 6.79
CA GLU A 49 8.33 7.29 5.57
C GLU A 49 7.12 8.22 5.70
N ASP A 50 6.70 8.81 4.58
CA ASP A 50 5.56 9.73 4.49
C ASP A 50 4.44 9.20 3.56
N ALA A 51 4.59 7.98 3.05
CA ALA A 51 3.65 7.34 2.15
C ALA A 51 2.92 6.15 2.80
N PHE A 52 1.62 6.02 2.49
CA PHE A 52 0.83 4.82 2.76
C PHE A 52 0.65 4.00 1.48
N TYR A 53 0.89 2.70 1.58
CA TYR A 53 0.75 1.78 0.45
C TYR A 53 -0.55 0.99 0.54
N ILE A 54 -1.23 0.86 -0.61
CA ILE A 54 -2.41 0.02 -0.77
C ILE A 54 -2.11 -0.96 -1.90
N ILE A 55 -2.22 -2.25 -1.60
CA ILE A 55 -1.91 -3.29 -2.58
C ILE A 55 -3.12 -3.51 -3.47
N LEU A 56 -3.03 -3.04 -4.72
CA LEU A 56 -4.09 -3.22 -5.72
C LEU A 56 -4.10 -4.62 -6.31
N ASN A 57 -2.91 -5.20 -6.50
CA ASN A 57 -2.73 -6.55 -7.05
C ASN A 57 -1.40 -7.15 -6.57
N GLY A 58 -1.39 -8.48 -6.40
CA GLY A 58 -0.20 -9.21 -5.98
C GLY A 58 -0.11 -9.41 -4.48
N ARG A 59 1.12 -9.62 -3.98
CA ARG A 59 1.40 -9.90 -2.56
C ARG A 59 2.66 -9.19 -2.13
N VAL A 60 2.63 -8.63 -0.93
CA VAL A 60 3.76 -8.01 -0.25
C VAL A 60 3.97 -8.72 1.08
N LYS A 61 5.23 -8.87 1.49
CA LYS A 61 5.59 -9.39 2.82
C LYS A 61 6.01 -8.22 3.69
N VAL A 62 5.39 -8.07 4.85
CA VAL A 62 5.86 -7.14 5.88
C VAL A 62 6.72 -7.95 6.84
N THR A 63 7.98 -7.56 7.00
CA THR A 63 8.94 -8.29 7.83
C THR A 63 9.55 -7.38 8.88
N LYS A 64 9.87 -7.95 10.03
CA LYS A 64 10.59 -7.29 11.10
C LYS A 64 11.90 -8.02 11.41
N VAL A 65 12.98 -7.28 11.64
CA VAL A 65 14.24 -7.86 12.12
C VAL A 65 14.19 -7.95 13.64
N ILE A 66 14.46 -9.15 14.17
CA ILE A 66 14.49 -9.47 15.60
C ILE A 66 15.92 -9.93 15.93
N ASN A 67 16.50 -9.38 17.00
CA ASN A 67 17.83 -9.74 17.49
C ASN A 67 18.93 -9.69 16.40
N ASP A 68 18.89 -8.66 15.55
CA ASP A 68 19.83 -8.34 14.46
C ASP A 68 19.96 -9.36 13.31
N ASP A 69 19.58 -10.63 13.49
CA ASP A 69 19.78 -11.69 12.50
C ASP A 69 18.50 -12.44 12.09
N GLU A 70 17.39 -12.34 12.84
CA GLU A 70 16.17 -13.09 12.54
C GLU A 70 15.11 -12.22 11.83
N THR A 71 14.77 -12.58 10.59
CA THR A 71 13.66 -11.93 9.86
C THR A 71 12.35 -12.70 10.08
N ARG A 72 11.35 -12.03 10.65
CA ARG A 72 10.02 -12.61 10.88
C ARG A 72 8.94 -11.92 10.04
N LEU A 73 8.06 -12.72 9.43
CA LEU A 73 6.84 -12.23 8.76
C LEU A 73 5.80 -11.77 9.79
N LEU A 74 5.21 -10.60 9.56
CA LEU A 74 4.10 -10.06 10.36
C LEU A 74 2.74 -10.45 9.77
#